data_AF-A0A946GL78-F1
#
_entry.id   AF-A0A946GL78-F1
#
_cell.length_a   1.000
_cell.length_b   1.000
_cell.length_c   1.000
_cell.angle_alpha   90.00
_cell.angle_beta   90.00
_cell.angle_gamma   90.00
#
_symmetry.space_group_name_H-M   'P 1'
#
loop_
_entity.id
_entity.type
_entity.pdbx_description
1 polymer ?
#
loop_
_entity_poly.entity_id
_entity_poly.type
_entity_poly.pdbx_seq_one_letter_code
_entity_poly.pdbx_strand_id
1 'polypeptide(L)' 'MFEFAGVWEQPINIIFLIVTAGIAVHAIRHRDKDGKSDAVRLLFGCIAAVFFMLVLFQDVLGLVTFS' A
#
# COMPACT_ATOMS: atom_id res chain seq x y z
N MET A 1 -3.22 11.82 0.98
CA MET A 1 -2.19 11.57 2.01
C MET A 1 -1.02 12.54 1.89
N PHE A 2 -0.50 12.81 0.68
CA PHE A 2 0.63 13.73 0.48
C PHE A 2 0.23 15.14 0.03
N GLU A 3 -0.90 15.68 0.53
CA GLU A 3 -1.43 17.01 0.17
C GLU A 3 -0.42 18.15 0.43
N PHE A 4 0.54 17.94 1.34
CA PHE A 4 1.63 18.88 1.60
C PHE A 4 2.65 19.02 0.45
N ALA A 5 2.63 18.12 -0.54
CA ALA A 5 3.60 18.08 -1.63
C ALA A 5 3.22 18.93 -2.86
N GLY A 6 2.05 19.56 -2.86
CA GLY A 6 1.61 20.45 -3.95
C GLY A 6 1.64 19.77 -5.32
N VAL A 7 2.39 20.33 -6.28
CA VAL A 7 2.52 19.77 -7.65
C VAL A 7 3.10 18.34 -7.66
N TRP A 8 3.87 17.98 -6.64
CA TRP A 8 4.47 16.64 -6.53
C TRP A 8 3.57 15.61 -5.87
N GLU A 9 2.39 16.00 -5.40
CA GLU A 9 1.45 15.11 -4.73
C GLU A 9 1.10 13.88 -5.57
N GLN A 10 0.61 14.07 -6.81
CA GLN A 10 0.25 12.95 -7.68
C GLN A 10 1.42 12.01 -8.01
N PRO A 11 2.59 12.51 -8.44
CA PRO A 11 3.77 11.66 -8.66
C PRO A 11 4.16 10.86 -7.41
N ILE A 12 4.16 11.48 -6.23
CA ILE A 12 4.52 10.82 -4.97
C ILE A 12 3.47 9.78 -4.60
N ASN A 13 2.17 10.10 -4.73
CA ASN A 13 1.08 9.15 -4.52
C ASN A 13 1.26 7.91 -5.40
N ILE A 14 1.57 8.10 -6.69
CA ILE A 14 1.78 7.00 -7.65
C ILE A 14 2.99 6.15 -7.26
N ILE A 15 4.13 6.77 -6.92
CA ILE A 15 5.34 6.05 -6.49
C ILE A 15 5.06 5.26 -5.21
N PHE A 16 4.41 5.90 -4.23
CA PHE A 16 3.98 5.25 -3.00
C PHE A 16 3.07 4.06 -3.29
N LEU A 17 2.15 4.20 -4.26
CA LEU A 17 1.25 3.13 -4.67
C LEU A 17 2.01 1.92 -5.22
N ILE A 18 2.96 2.17 -6.13
CA ILE A 18 3.77 1.12 -6.76
C ILE A 18 4.62 0.38 -5.72
N VAL A 19 5.28 1.13 -4.84
CA VAL A 19 6.14 0.54 -3.79
C VAL A 19 5.29 -0.26 -2.80
N THR A 20 4.19 0.31 -2.33
CA THR A 20 3.30 -0.35 -1.35
C THR A 20 2.65 -1.61 -1.93
N ALA A 21 2.24 -1.58 -3.21
CA ALA A 21 1.74 -2.75 -3.90
C ALA A 21 2.79 -3.87 -3.98
N GLY A 22 4.04 -3.51 -4.33
CA GLY A 22 5.14 -4.45 -4.37
C GLY A 22 5.41 -5.11 -3.01
N ILE A 23 5.43 -4.30 -1.94
CA ILE A 23 5.61 -4.80 -0.56
C ILE A 23 4.46 -5.71 -0.16
N ALA A 24 3.20 -5.30 -0.39
CA ALA A 24 2.02 -6.09 -0.03
C ALA A 24 2.01 -7.45 -0.74
N VAL A 25 2.24 -7.47 -2.06
CA VAL A 25 2.29 -8.71 -2.85
C VAL A 25 3.43 -9.60 -2.37
N HIS A 26 4.62 -9.04 -2.14
CA HIS A 26 5.77 -9.80 -1.67
C HIS A 26 5.51 -10.39 -0.28
N ALA A 27 5.03 -9.58 0.67
CA ALA A 27 4.80 -9.99 2.05
C ALA A 27 3.70 -11.05 2.19
N ILE A 28 2.61 -10.93 1.43
CA ILE A 28 1.48 -11.88 1.47
C ILE A 28 1.86 -13.21 0.81
N ARG A 29 2.58 -13.17 -0.33
CA ARG A 29 2.97 -14.38 -1.07
C ARG A 29 4.23 -15.04 -0.51
N HIS A 30 4.97 -14.38 0.36
CA HIS A 30 6.17 -14.95 0.96
C HIS A 30 5.82 -16.22 1.74
N ARG A 31 6.63 -17.26 1.52
CA ARG A 31 6.62 -18.50 2.28
C ARG A 31 8.06 -18.80 2.65
N ASP A 32 8.27 -19.21 3.89
CA ASP A 32 9.60 -19.65 4.34
C ASP A 32 9.97 -21.00 3.67
N LYS A 33 11.21 -21.46 3.87
CA LYS A 33 11.76 -22.69 3.30
C LYS A 33 10.93 -23.94 3.64
N ASP A 34 10.25 -23.93 4.78
CA ASP A 34 9.33 -24.98 5.22
C ASP A 34 7.88 -24.78 4.74
N GLY A 35 7.63 -23.82 3.85
CA GLY A 35 6.30 -23.50 3.32
C GLY A 35 5.37 -22.81 4.31
N LYS A 36 5.87 -22.46 5.51
CA LYS A 36 5.07 -21.77 6.53
C LYS A 36 4.98 -20.28 6.26
N SER A 37 3.84 -19.70 6.63
CA SER A 37 3.61 -18.27 6.56
C SER A 37 4.12 -17.62 7.84
N ASP A 38 4.98 -16.63 7.71
CA ASP A 38 5.38 -15.77 8.83
C ASP A 38 4.21 -14.83 9.17
N ALA A 39 3.60 -15.04 10.34
CA ALA A 39 2.40 -14.30 10.76
C ALA A 39 2.65 -12.79 10.86
N VAL A 40 3.84 -12.35 11.29
CA VAL A 40 4.18 -10.93 11.40
C VAL A 40 4.29 -10.34 9.99
N ARG A 41 5.01 -11.01 9.10
CA ARG A 41 5.15 -10.55 7.71
C ARG A 41 3.81 -10.50 6.98
N LEU A 42 2.95 -11.48 7.20
CA LEU A 42 1.59 -11.49 6.65
C LEU A 42 0.75 -10.32 7.20
N LEU A 43 0.81 -10.06 8.51
CA LEU A 43 0.12 -8.91 9.11
C LEU A 43 0.59 -7.59 8.50
N PHE A 44 1.91 -7.37 8.38
CA PHE A 44 2.45 -6.19 7.72
C PHE A 44 2.03 -6.11 6.25
N GLY A 45 1.98 -7.23 5.54
CA GLY A 45 1.48 -7.30 4.17
C GLY A 45 0.01 -6.90 4.05
N CYS A 46 -0.85 -7.37 4.96
CA CYS A 46 -2.26 -6.99 5.01
C CYS A 46 -2.44 -5.50 5.34
N ILE A 47 -1.67 -4.96 6.28
CA ILE A 47 -1.72 -3.53 6.61
C ILE A 47 -1.27 -2.69 5.41
N ALA A 48 -0.19 -3.08 4.72
CA ALA A 48 0.26 -2.42 3.50
C ALA A 48 -0.81 -2.45 2.40
N ALA A 49 -1.53 -3.57 2.23
CA ALA A 49 -2.63 -3.67 1.27
C ALA A 49 -3.80 -2.72 1.61
N VAL A 50 -4.12 -2.53 2.89
CA VAL A 50 -5.16 -1.57 3.32
C VAL A 50 -4.73 -0.14 3.01
N PHE A 51 -3.49 0.24 3.33
CA PHE A 51 -2.96 1.57 2.99
C PHE A 51 -2.89 1.80 1.48
N PHE A 52 -2.51 0.79 0.71
CA PHE A 52 -2.57 0.85 -0.76
C PHE A 52 -3.98 1.18 -1.25
N MET A 53 -5.00 0.47 -0.76
CA MET A 53 -6.39 0.75 -1.16
C MET A 53 -6.82 2.15 -0.74
N LEU A 54 -6.44 2.61 0.46
CA LEU A 54 -6.76 3.93 0.95
C LEU A 54 -6.18 5.03 0.04
N VAL A 55 -4.89 4.97 -0.28
CA VAL A 55 -4.24 5.94 -1.19
C VAL A 55 -4.80 5.83 -2.62
N LEU A 56 -5.06 4.62 -3.10
CA LEU A 56 -5.64 4.43 -4.43
C LEU A 56 -7.03 5.08 -4.52
N PHE A 57 -7.90 4.86 -3.55
CA PHE A 57 -9.28 5.34 -3.61
C PHE A 57 -9.43 6.81 -3.25
N GLN A 58 -8.68 7.31 -2.27
CA GLN A 58 -8.73 8.71 -1.85
C GLN A 58 -7.91 9.58 -2.79
N ASP A 59 -6.62 9.27 -2.94
CA ASP A 59 -5.65 10.21 -3.50
C ASP A 59 -5.46 10.08 -5.01
N VAL A 60 -5.68 8.89 -5.58
CA VAL A 60 -5.53 8.66 -7.02
C VAL A 60 -6.88 8.71 -7.73
N LEU A 61 -7.89 8.02 -7.20
CA LEU A 61 -9.21 7.93 -7.83
C LEU A 61 -10.20 9.01 -7.33
N GLY A 62 -9.96 9.63 -6.17
CA GLY A 62 -10.86 10.64 -5.61
C GLY A 62 -12.27 10.15 -5.30
N LEU A 63 -12.45 8.83 -5.12
CA LEU A 63 -13.77 8.19 -4.98
C LEU A 63 -14.30 8.20 -3.54
N VAL A 64 -13.41 8.40 -2.56
CA VAL A 64 -13.77 8.33 -1.15
C VAL A 64 -13.21 9.57 -0.44
N THR A 65 -14.10 10.49 -0.06
CA THR A 65 -13.79 11.57 0.87
C THR A 65 -14.43 11.20 2.20
N PHE A 66 -13.61 10.98 3.23
CA PHE A 66 -14.12 10.94 4.61
C PHE A 66 -14.21 12.40 5.08
N SER A 67 -15.45 12.89 5.19
CA SER A 67 -15.76 14.20 5.78
C SER A 67 -15.75 14.15 7.30
#